data_AF-A0A7V9RUX2-F1
#
_entry.id   AF-A0A7V9RUX2-F1
#
_cell.length_a   1.000
_cell.length_b   1.000
_cell.length_c   1.000
_cell.angle_alpha   90.00
_cell.angle_beta   90.00
_cell.angle_gamma   90.00
#
_symmetry.space_group_name_H-M   'P 1'
#
loop_
_entity.id
_entity.type
_entity.pdbx_description
1 polymer ?
#
loop_
_entity_poly.entity_id
_entity_poly.type
_entity_poly.pdbx_seq_one_letter_code
_entity_poly.pdbx_strand_id
1 'polypeptide(L)'
;MPFLLFIAWGTMLFEAVLVTGLIIPQRFKLTLLKLGIIFHLSIMLVHGFASFFFAMSAALFLYLYPAKKPFSLNIILNEKY
;
A
#
# COMPACT_ATOMS: atom_id res chain seq x y z
N MET A 1 5.10 -10.55 -27.04
CA MET A 1 5.85 -10.48 -25.78
C MET A 1 4.93 -10.04 -24.64
N PRO A 2 4.13 -10.96 -24.07
CA PRO A 2 3.10 -10.62 -23.07
C PRO A 2 3.66 -10.01 -21.78
N PHE A 3 4.95 -10.21 -21.47
CA PHE A 3 5.63 -9.62 -20.32
C PHE A 3 5.59 -8.09 -20.26
N LEU A 4 5.66 -7.43 -21.43
CA LEU A 4 5.63 -5.96 -21.51
C LEU A 4 4.29 -5.38 -21.01
N LEU A 5 3.18 -6.11 -21.16
CA LEU A 5 1.88 -5.67 -20.66
C LEU A 5 1.87 -5.56 -19.13
N PHE A 6 2.46 -6.53 -18.44
CA PHE A 6 2.49 -6.53 -16.98
C PHE A 6 3.38 -5.41 -16.43
N ILE A 7 4.48 -5.07 -17.10
CA ILE A 7 5.31 -3.93 -16.69
C ILE A 7 4.59 -2.61 -16.97
N ALA A 8 4.00 -2.47 -18.16
CA ALA A 8 3.38 -1.22 -18.59
C ALA A 8 2.09 -0.89 -17.81
N TRP A 9 1.29 -1.89 -17.46
CA TRP A 9 -0.03 -1.69 -16.84
C TRP A 9 -0.12 -2.20 -15.40
N GLY A 10 0.86 -2.97 -14.93
CA GLY A 10 0.84 -3.57 -13.59
C GLY A 10 0.82 -2.51 -12.49
N THR A 11 1.52 -1.40 -12.67
CA THR A 11 1.47 -0.26 -11.73
C THR A 11 0.06 0.29 -11.61
N MET A 12 -0.62 0.52 -12.74
CA MET A 12 -2.00 1.02 -12.79
C MET A 12 -2.99 0.05 -12.14
N LEU A 13 -2.79 -1.26 -12.36
CA LEU A 13 -3.58 -2.30 -11.70
C LEU A 13 -3.38 -2.28 -10.17
N PHE A 14 -2.15 -2.14 -9.69
CA PHE A 14 -1.85 -2.03 -8.25
C PHE A 14 -2.49 -0.79 -7.62
N GLU A 15 -2.47 0.35 -8.33
CA GLU A 15 -3.15 1.56 -7.86
C GLU A 15 -4.67 1.40 -7.81
N ALA A 16 -5.27 0.77 -8.82
CA ALA A 16 -6.70 0.46 -8.81
C ALA A 16 -7.08 -0.44 -7.62
N VAL A 17 -6.23 -1.42 -7.28
CA VAL A 17 -6.40 -2.26 -6.09
C VAL A 17 -6.29 -1.43 -4.80
N LEU A 18 -5.35 -0.49 -4.71
CA LEU A 18 -5.21 0.38 -3.52
C LEU A 18 -6.46 1.25 -3.29
N VAL A 19 -7.10 1.71 -4.35
CA VAL A 19 -8.36 2.50 -4.28
C VAL A 19 -9.50 1.70 -3.63
N THR A 20 -9.50 0.36 -3.75
CA THR A 20 -10.50 -0.48 -3.07
C THR A 20 -10.47 -0.32 -1.55
N GLY A 21 -9.38 0.20 -0.98
CA GLY A 21 -9.28 0.66 0.41
C GLY A 21 -10.44 1.55 0.88
N LEU A 22 -11.15 2.20 -0.05
CA LEU A 22 -12.25 3.13 0.27
C LEU A 22 -13.48 2.37 0.77
N ILE A 23 -13.69 1.17 0.25
CA ILE A 23 -14.92 0.41 0.44
C ILE A 23 -14.72 -0.88 1.24
N ILE A 24 -13.49 -1.42 1.28
CA ILE A 24 -13.24 -2.69 1.98
C ILE A 24 -13.32 -2.52 3.51
N PRO A 25 -13.73 -3.58 4.23
CA PRO A 25 -13.75 -3.57 5.68
C PRO A 25 -12.33 -3.41 6.24
N GLN A 26 -12.25 -2.83 7.44
CA GLN A 26 -11.00 -2.54 8.13
C GLN A 26 -10.06 -3.76 8.16
N ARG A 27 -10.62 -4.97 8.23
CA ARG A 27 -9.92 -6.26 8.26
C ARG A 27 -8.91 -6.53 7.13
N PHE A 28 -9.14 -5.94 5.96
CA PHE A 28 -8.26 -6.11 4.80
C PHE A 28 -7.36 -4.89 4.56
N LYS A 29 -7.64 -3.76 5.21
CA LYS A 29 -6.87 -2.53 5.03
C LYS A 29 -5.43 -2.65 5.50
N LEU A 30 -5.15 -3.45 6.53
CA LEU A 30 -3.78 -3.66 7.01
C LEU A 30 -2.95 -4.53 6.06
N THR A 31 -3.59 -5.52 5.43
CA THR A 31 -2.96 -6.29 4.34
C THR A 31 -2.67 -5.36 3.17
N LEU A 32 -3.64 -4.52 2.80
CA LEU A 32 -3.51 -3.54 1.74
C LEU A 32 -2.41 -2.50 2.03
N LEU A 33 -2.26 -2.10 3.31
CA LEU A 33 -1.20 -1.21 3.77
C LEU A 33 0.18 -1.85 3.56
N LYS A 34 0.35 -3.11 3.96
CA LYS A 34 1.60 -3.85 3.76
C LYS A 34 1.95 -4.00 2.28
N LEU A 35 0.99 -4.43 1.47
CA LEU A 35 1.18 -4.57 0.01
C LEU A 35 1.49 -3.22 -0.65
N GLY A 36 0.79 -2.15 -0.25
CA GLY A 36 1.01 -0.81 -0.77
C GLY A 36 2.38 -0.25 -0.42
N ILE A 37 2.85 -0.41 0.82
CA ILE A 37 4.21 0.00 1.22
C ILE A 37 5.26 -0.76 0.42
N ILE A 38 5.12 -2.09 0.26
CA ILE A 38 6.03 -2.90 -0.56
C ILE A 38 6.05 -2.41 -2.02
N PHE A 39 4.89 -2.13 -2.59
CA PHE A 39 4.76 -1.59 -3.95
C PHE A 39 5.51 -0.26 -4.10
N HIS A 40 5.30 0.70 -3.19
CA HIS A 40 5.96 2.00 -3.27
C HIS A 40 7.46 1.92 -2.99
N LEU A 41 7.89 0.99 -2.13
CA LEU A 41 9.30 0.70 -1.92
C LEU A 41 9.96 0.18 -3.20
N SER A 42 9.26 -0.68 -3.96
CA SER A 42 9.74 -1.15 -5.25
C SER A 42 9.93 -0.02 -6.26
N ILE A 43 9.01 0.97 -6.27
CA ILE A 43 9.15 2.18 -7.09
C ILE A 43 10.39 2.96 -6.69
N MET A 44 10.64 3.15 -5.39
CA MET A 44 11.84 3.82 -4.90
C MET A 44 13.12 3.11 -5.34
N LEU A 45 13.17 1.77 -5.24
CA LEU A 45 14.35 0.99 -5.59
C LEU A 45 14.63 0.98 -7.10
N VAL A 46 13.58 0.91 -7.93
CA VAL A 46 13.72 0.83 -9.39
C VAL A 46 13.90 2.21 -10.02
N HIS A 47 13.20 3.23 -9.55
CA HIS A 47 13.16 4.56 -10.16
C HIS A 47 13.92 5.64 -9.37
N GLY A 48 14.33 5.36 -8.12
CA GLY A 48 15.09 6.30 -7.28
C GLY A 48 14.24 7.38 -6.60
N PHE A 49 12.91 7.28 -6.61
CA PHE A 49 12.02 8.32 -6.07
C PHE A 49 11.79 8.18 -4.56
N ALA A 50 12.79 8.53 -3.75
CA ALA A 50 12.72 8.47 -2.29
C ALA A 50 11.63 9.37 -1.70
N SER A 51 11.55 10.64 -2.12
CA SER A 51 10.54 11.57 -1.61
C SER A 51 9.12 11.11 -1.91
N PHE A 52 8.90 10.50 -3.08
CA PHE A 52 7.61 9.91 -3.47
C PHE A 52 7.24 8.75 -2.56
N PHE A 53 8.19 7.85 -2.28
CA PHE A 53 7.96 6.72 -1.37
C PHE A 53 7.54 7.19 0.03
N PHE A 54 8.24 8.17 0.61
CA PHE A 54 7.88 8.66 1.94
C PHE A 54 6.50 9.34 1.97
N ALA A 55 6.21 10.20 0.98
CA ALA A 55 4.92 10.89 0.89
C ALA A 55 3.76 9.88 0.75
N MET A 56 3.88 8.92 -0.16
CA MET A 56 2.83 7.93 -0.39
C MET A 56 2.70 6.93 0.75
N SER A 57 3.81 6.49 1.36
CA SER A 57 3.76 5.60 2.51
C SER A 57 3.07 6.26 3.71
N ALA A 58 3.33 7.55 3.95
CA ALA A 58 2.63 8.31 4.98
C ALA A 58 1.13 8.45 4.67
N ALA A 59 0.77 8.74 3.41
CA ALA A 59 -0.63 8.80 2.99
C ALA A 59 -1.36 7.46 3.18
N LEU A 60 -0.75 6.35 2.73
CA LEU A 60 -1.29 5.00 2.94
C LEU A 60 -1.46 4.68 4.41
N PHE A 61 -0.48 5.04 5.24
CA PHE A 61 -0.55 4.80 6.67
C PHE A 61 -1.74 5.55 7.30
N LEU A 62 -1.87 6.85 7.05
CA LEU A 62 -3.00 7.64 7.55
C LEU A 62 -4.35 7.11 7.06
N TYR A 63 -4.38 6.60 5.83
CA TYR A 63 -5.61 6.17 5.17
C TYR A 63 -6.08 4.77 5.57
N LEU A 64 -5.16 3.81 5.70
CA LEU A 64 -5.48 2.40 5.91
C LEU A 64 -5.32 1.97 7.38
N TYR A 65 -4.52 2.68 8.18
CA TYR A 65 -4.39 2.40 9.60
C TYR A 65 -5.70 2.71 10.35
N PRO A 66 -6.10 1.93 11.38
CA PRO A 66 -7.32 2.18 12.12
C PRO A 66 -7.25 3.52 12.89
N ALA A 67 -7.98 4.54 12.42
CA ALA A 67 -7.94 5.89 12.99
C ALA A 67 -8.37 5.98 14.47
N LYS A 68 -9.20 5.05 14.95
CA LYS A 68 -9.72 5.05 16.33
C LYS A 68 -8.87 4.25 17.32
N LYS A 69 -7.76 3.65 16.89
CA LYS A 69 -6.89 2.86 17.77
C LYS A 69 -5.54 3.57 17.97
N PRO A 70 -4.95 3.48 19.17
CA PRO A 70 -3.58 3.92 19.38
C PRO A 70 -2.64 3.11 18.48
N PHE A 71 -1.55 3.75 18.06
CA PHE A 71 -0.54 3.08 17.26
C PHE A 71 0.02 1.86 18.00
N SER A 72 0.02 0.71 17.33
CA SER A 72 0.65 -0.51 17.79
C SER A 72 1.15 -1.31 16.59
N LEU A 73 2.43 -1.65 16.61
CA LEU A 73 3.07 -2.52 15.62
C LEU A 73 2.43 -3.91 15.58
N ASN A 74 1.95 -4.42 16.72
CA ASN A 74 1.34 -5.75 16.79
C ASN A 74 0.08 -5.84 15.91
N ILE A 75 -0.71 -4.75 15.83
CA ILE A 75 -1.91 -4.69 14.98
C ILE A 75 -1.52 -4.88 13.51
N ILE A 76 -0.44 -4.25 13.05
CA ILE A 76 0.02 -4.33 11.66
C ILE A 76 0.56 -5.73 11.34
N LEU A 77 1.34 -6.31 12.26
CA LEU A 77 1.99 -7.60 12.06
C LEU A 77 1.00 -8.77 12.11
N ASN A 78 0.11 -8.78 13.11
CA ASN A 78 -0.81 -9.89 13.35
C ASN A 78 -2.22 -9.69 12.79
N GLU A 79 -2.51 -8.53 12.19
CA GLU A 79 -3.83 -8.18 11.63
C GLU A 79 -4.97 -8.47 12.61
N LYS A 80 -4.71 -8.35 13.92
CA LYS A 80 -5.73 -8.52 14.96
C LYS A 80 -6.51 -7.22 15.12
N TYR A 81 -7.74 -7.26 14.61
CA TYR A 81 -8.73 -6.20 14.75
C TYR A 81 -9.44 -6.26 16.08
#